data_AF-A0A293ME85-F1
#
_entry.id   AF-A0A293ME85-F1
#
_cell.length_a   1.000
_cell.length_b   1.000
_cell.length_c   1.000
_cell.angle_alpha   90.00
_cell.angle_beta   90.00
_cell.angle_gamma   90.00
#
_symmetry.space_group_name_H-M   'P 1'
#
loop_
_entity.id
_entity.type
_entity.pdbx_description
1 polymer ?
#
loop_
_entity_poly.entity_id
_entity_poly.type
_entity_poly.pdbx_seq_one_letter_code
_entity_poly.pdbx_strand_id
1 'polypeptide(L)'
;MQDAGGFYNVLSGGTVLSEGSVLLLRRMMKMPCKKLDKRGVAFDKSLGRLLRQADKSLRPIDTRDVKRRGRFNPFSVEKMLIPGSVSYFNSYWRSSLFLSPEGGNCCSNRAITFHGINPVDMFLMEYLVQRLRRAGTQGRRAAPTGIPLQQIPLDLRSLMNGKAFLLGFLYSRSLSTCVVS
;
A
#
# COMPACT_ATOMS: atom_id res chain seq x y z
N MET A 1 0.61 -12.18 3.31
CA MET A 1 1.49 -13.16 3.99
C MET A 1 0.66 -14.18 4.74
N GLN A 2 1.25 -15.31 5.16
CA GLN A 2 0.59 -16.36 5.93
C GLN A 2 1.51 -16.88 7.04
N ASP A 3 0.92 -17.21 8.19
CA ASP A 3 1.52 -17.96 9.28
C ASP A 3 0.53 -18.98 9.88
N ALA A 4 0.88 -19.61 11.00
CA ALA A 4 0.03 -20.57 11.71
C ALA A 4 -1.33 -19.97 12.16
N GLY A 5 -1.43 -18.64 12.32
CA GLY A 5 -2.65 -17.93 12.67
C GLY A 5 -3.55 -17.60 11.47
N GLY A 6 -3.09 -17.84 10.24
CA GLY A 6 -3.81 -17.57 9.00
C GLY A 6 -3.10 -16.54 8.10
N PHE A 7 -3.85 -15.93 7.18
CA PHE A 7 -3.31 -14.95 6.23
C PHE A 7 -3.52 -13.51 6.68
N TYR A 8 -2.62 -12.59 6.32
CA TYR A 8 -2.72 -11.17 6.66
C TYR A 8 -1.94 -10.32 5.66
N ASN A 9 -2.30 -9.04 5.52
CA ASN A 9 -1.56 -8.09 4.70
C ASN A 9 -0.48 -7.45 5.55
N VAL A 10 0.78 -7.51 5.09
CA VAL A 10 1.89 -6.92 5.83
C VAL A 10 1.77 -5.41 5.83
N LEU A 11 1.94 -4.78 6.99
CA LEU A 11 1.71 -3.34 7.13
C LEU A 11 2.62 -2.52 6.21
N SER A 12 3.87 -2.94 6.02
CA SER A 12 4.82 -2.27 5.15
C SER A 12 4.39 -2.27 3.68
N GLY A 13 3.64 -3.28 3.24
CA GLY A 13 3.10 -3.35 1.89
C GLY A 13 1.95 -2.36 1.66
N GLY A 14 1.38 -1.79 2.72
CA GLY A 14 0.14 -1.02 2.66
C GLY A 14 -1.09 -1.94 2.67
N THR A 15 -2.22 -1.39 3.14
CA THR A 15 -3.50 -2.10 3.23
C THR A 15 -4.60 -1.10 2.90
N VAL A 16 -5.56 -1.51 2.08
CA VAL A 16 -6.73 -0.68 1.71
C VAL A 16 -7.98 -1.33 2.27
N LEU A 17 -8.73 -0.58 3.07
CA LEU A 17 -9.96 -1.02 3.68
C LEU A 17 -11.14 -0.23 3.11
N SER A 18 -12.22 -0.94 2.81
CA SER A 18 -13.50 -0.31 2.48
C SER A 18 -14.09 0.37 3.72
N GLU A 19 -14.96 1.36 3.50
CA GLU A 19 -15.72 1.99 4.60
C GLU A 19 -16.48 0.95 5.43
N GLY A 20 -17.10 -0.04 4.77
CA GLY A 20 -17.79 -1.15 5.44
C GLY A 20 -16.85 -1.97 6.33
N SER A 21 -15.62 -2.24 5.87
CA SER A 21 -14.59 -2.94 6.66
C SER A 21 -14.18 -2.14 7.90
N VAL A 22 -14.03 -0.81 7.77
CA VAL A 22 -13.70 0.07 8.90
C VAL A 22 -14.86 0.13 9.91
N LEU A 23 -16.10 0.25 9.44
CA LEU A 23 -17.29 0.22 10.31
C LEU A 23 -17.42 -1.11 11.04
N LEU A 24 -17.11 -2.22 10.37
CA LEU A 24 -17.10 -3.55 10.97
C LEU A 24 -16.03 -3.66 12.07
N LEU A 25 -14.80 -3.22 11.80
CA LEU A 25 -13.73 -3.16 12.79
C LEU A 25 -14.10 -2.29 13.98
N ARG A 26 -14.70 -1.11 13.76
CA ARG A 26 -15.18 -0.23 14.82
C ARG A 26 -16.22 -0.91 15.72
N ARG A 27 -17.14 -1.71 15.15
CA ARG A 27 -18.12 -2.48 15.94
C ARG A 27 -17.47 -3.57 16.77
N MET A 28 -16.45 -4.24 16.24
CA MET A 28 -15.70 -5.27 16.96
C MET A 28 -14.77 -4.69 18.04
N MET A 29 -14.21 -3.51 17.79
CA MET A 29 -13.30 -2.81 18.68
C MET A 29 -13.99 -2.08 19.85
N LYS A 30 -15.25 -2.38 20.16
CA LYS A 30 -15.94 -1.94 21.40
C LYS A 30 -15.27 -2.48 22.70
N MET A 31 -14.08 -3.07 22.62
CA MET A 31 -13.26 -3.43 23.76
C MET A 31 -12.46 -2.21 24.26
N PRO A 32 -12.36 -1.99 25.58
CA PRO A 32 -11.43 -1.00 26.11
C PRO A 32 -9.99 -1.35 25.70
N CYS A 33 -9.24 -0.37 25.19
CA CYS A 33 -7.85 -0.52 24.72
C CYS A 33 -6.89 -1.18 25.73
N LYS A 34 -7.28 -1.26 27.02
CA LYS A 34 -6.55 -1.98 28.08
C LYS A 34 -6.52 -3.51 27.93
N LYS A 35 -7.38 -4.11 27.09
CA LYS A 35 -7.44 -5.57 26.85
C LYS A 35 -6.78 -6.03 25.54
N LEU A 36 -6.24 -5.11 24.73
CA LEU A 36 -5.34 -5.49 23.65
C LEU A 36 -4.06 -5.99 24.31
N ASP A 37 -3.87 -7.30 24.19
CA ASP A 37 -2.77 -8.06 24.78
C ASP A 37 -1.45 -7.28 24.66
N LYS A 38 -0.77 -7.03 25.79
CA LYS A 38 0.57 -6.42 25.80
C LYS A 38 1.63 -7.34 25.17
N ARG A 39 1.25 -8.57 24.79
CA ARG A 39 2.07 -9.45 23.96
C ARG A 39 2.16 -8.87 22.56
N GLY A 40 3.38 -8.52 22.15
CA GLY A 40 3.76 -7.89 20.88
C GLY A 40 3.38 -8.67 19.62
N VAL A 41 2.08 -8.89 19.40
CA VAL A 41 1.54 -9.36 18.13
C VAL A 41 1.52 -8.18 17.19
N ALA A 42 2.25 -8.31 16.07
CA ALA A 42 2.33 -7.28 15.05
C ALA A 42 0.92 -6.86 14.57
N PHE A 43 0.76 -5.55 14.36
CA PHE A 43 -0.54 -4.92 14.04
C PHE A 43 -1.24 -5.59 12.85
N ASP A 44 -0.47 -5.92 11.81
CA ASP A 44 -0.93 -6.58 10.60
C ASP A 44 -1.58 -7.95 10.85
N LYS A 45 -0.96 -8.78 11.70
CA LYS A 45 -1.51 -10.08 12.11
C LYS A 45 -2.80 -9.93 12.89
N SER A 46 -2.84 -8.97 13.82
CA SER A 46 -4.02 -8.65 14.63
C SER A 46 -5.18 -8.16 13.76
N LEU A 47 -4.91 -7.24 12.84
CA LEU A 47 -5.88 -6.73 11.88
C LEU A 47 -6.44 -7.86 11.00
N GLY A 48 -5.57 -8.70 10.43
CA GLY A 48 -6.00 -9.84 9.64
C GLY A 48 -6.89 -10.81 10.42
N ARG A 49 -6.52 -11.12 11.67
CA ARG A 49 -7.33 -12.00 12.54
C ARG A 49 -8.70 -11.39 12.85
N LEU A 50 -8.76 -10.11 13.19
CA LEU A 50 -10.02 -9.42 13.48
C LEU A 50 -10.93 -9.42 12.26
N LEU A 51 -10.42 -9.10 11.07
CA LEU A 51 -11.21 -9.12 9.84
C LEU A 51 -11.79 -10.51 9.56
N ARG A 52 -11.01 -11.58 9.72
CA ARG A 52 -11.50 -12.96 9.54
C ARG A 52 -12.51 -13.40 10.61
N GLN A 53 -12.35 -12.92 11.84
CA GLN A 53 -13.33 -13.17 12.90
C GLN A 53 -14.65 -12.46 12.61
N ALA A 54 -14.58 -11.26 12.02
CA ALA A 54 -15.72 -10.49 11.57
C ALA A 54 -16.48 -11.18 10.43
N ASP A 55 -15.72 -11.74 9.49
CA ASP A 55 -16.25 -12.41 8.31
C ASP A 55 -15.37 -13.61 7.94
N LYS A 56 -15.89 -14.82 8.20
CA LYS A 56 -15.21 -16.10 7.93
C LYS A 56 -15.11 -16.42 6.43
N SER A 57 -15.86 -15.71 5.59
CA SER A 57 -15.83 -15.89 4.13
C SER A 57 -14.63 -15.21 3.46
N LEU A 58 -13.92 -14.33 4.17
CA LEU A 58 -12.73 -13.68 3.65
C LEU A 58 -11.68 -14.69 3.19
N ARG A 59 -11.07 -14.41 2.04
CA ARG A 59 -10.00 -15.18 1.42
C ARG A 59 -8.94 -14.22 0.86
N PRO A 60 -7.66 -14.63 0.82
CA PRO A 60 -6.63 -13.83 0.19
C PRO A 60 -6.88 -13.77 -1.33
N ILE A 61 -6.72 -12.58 -1.90
CA ILE A 61 -6.86 -12.34 -3.35
C ILE A 61 -5.50 -11.92 -3.91
N ASP A 62 -5.19 -12.35 -5.12
CA ASP A 62 -3.96 -11.91 -5.80
C ASP A 62 -4.10 -10.45 -6.24
N THR A 63 -3.36 -9.57 -5.58
CA THR A 63 -3.35 -8.14 -5.87
C THR A 63 -2.30 -7.75 -6.90
N ARG A 64 -1.56 -8.68 -7.51
CA ARG A 64 -0.59 -8.38 -8.57
C ARG A 64 -1.29 -7.97 -9.87
N ASP A 65 -0.53 -7.38 -10.80
CA ASP A 65 -1.03 -7.08 -12.13
C ASP A 65 -1.11 -8.32 -13.05
N VAL A 66 -1.58 -8.15 -14.29
CA VAL A 66 -1.72 -9.24 -15.28
C VAL A 66 -0.39 -9.93 -15.61
N LYS A 67 0.75 -9.28 -15.36
CA LYS A 67 2.10 -9.83 -15.52
C LYS A 67 2.66 -10.39 -14.21
N ARG A 68 1.81 -10.57 -13.19
CA ARG A 68 2.16 -11.02 -11.84
C ARG A 68 3.16 -10.08 -11.13
N ARG A 69 3.12 -8.78 -11.42
CA ARG A 69 3.99 -7.79 -10.77
C ARG A 69 3.30 -7.14 -9.58
N GLY A 70 4.08 -6.83 -8.55
CA GLY A 70 3.60 -6.28 -7.28
C GLY A 70 2.96 -4.90 -7.43
N ARG A 71 1.78 -4.73 -6.84
CA ARG A 71 1.15 -3.41 -6.67
C ARG A 71 1.32 -2.85 -5.26
N PHE A 72 1.33 -3.72 -4.25
CA PHE A 72 1.57 -3.38 -2.86
C PHE A 72 2.95 -3.91 -2.45
N ASN A 73 3.96 -3.04 -2.41
CA ASN A 73 5.35 -3.48 -2.26
C ASN A 73 5.87 -3.19 -0.84
N PRO A 74 6.32 -4.22 -0.09
CA PRO A 74 6.72 -4.08 1.32
C PRO A 74 8.11 -3.48 1.53
N PHE A 75 8.82 -3.12 0.47
CA PHE A 75 10.16 -2.54 0.47
C PHE A 75 10.22 -1.29 -0.41
N SER A 76 11.35 -0.59 -0.34
CA SER A 76 11.61 0.59 -1.18
C SER A 76 11.70 0.19 -2.66
N VAL A 77 11.47 1.17 -3.54
CA VAL A 77 11.58 0.96 -5.00
C VAL A 77 12.93 0.36 -5.36
N GLU A 78 14.01 0.90 -4.80
CA GLU A 78 15.38 0.39 -4.98
C GLU A 78 15.51 -1.10 -4.60
N LYS A 79 15.05 -1.47 -3.40
CA LYS A 79 15.11 -2.87 -2.93
C LYS A 79 14.25 -3.82 -3.75
N MET A 80 13.19 -3.34 -4.36
CA MET A 80 12.39 -4.20 -5.23
C MET A 80 13.03 -4.36 -6.62
N LEU A 81 13.68 -3.31 -7.13
CA LEU A 81 14.25 -3.27 -8.49
C LEU A 81 15.61 -3.93 -8.62
N ILE A 82 16.41 -3.98 -7.55
CA ILE A 82 17.76 -4.56 -7.58
C ILE A 82 17.69 -6.03 -7.16
N PRO A 83 18.00 -6.99 -8.05
CA PRO A 83 18.04 -8.41 -7.71
C PRO A 83 19.01 -8.69 -6.56
N GLY A 84 18.62 -9.56 -5.63
CA GLY A 84 19.41 -9.96 -4.46
C GLY A 84 19.39 -8.96 -3.30
N SER A 85 18.81 -7.77 -3.47
CA SER A 85 18.80 -6.75 -2.41
C SER A 85 17.84 -7.09 -1.25
N VAL A 86 16.85 -7.94 -1.48
CA VAL A 86 16.04 -8.58 -0.43
C VAL A 86 16.53 -10.00 -0.23
N SER A 87 17.24 -10.24 0.88
CA SER A 87 17.75 -11.58 1.24
C SER A 87 16.69 -12.67 1.08
N TYR A 88 17.03 -13.79 0.43
CA TYR A 88 16.16 -14.96 0.25
C TYR A 88 15.67 -15.58 1.57
N PHE A 89 16.38 -15.31 2.68
CA PHE A 89 15.98 -15.74 4.02
C PHE A 89 14.90 -14.85 4.65
N ASN A 90 14.58 -13.70 4.05
CA ASN A 90 13.54 -12.81 4.52
C ASN A 90 12.16 -13.48 4.45
N SER A 91 11.31 -13.21 5.45
CA SER A 91 9.95 -13.76 5.52
C SER A 91 9.09 -13.39 4.31
N TYR A 92 9.40 -12.29 3.60
CA TYR A 92 8.78 -11.93 2.34
C TYR A 92 8.79 -13.09 1.33
N TRP A 93 9.92 -13.78 1.17
CA TRP A 93 10.03 -14.88 0.20
C TRP A 93 9.34 -16.17 0.66
N ARG A 94 9.22 -16.39 1.97
CA ARG A 94 8.72 -17.65 2.53
C ARG A 94 7.24 -17.62 2.87
N SER A 95 6.74 -16.46 3.27
CA SER A 95 5.39 -16.31 3.83
C SER A 95 4.45 -15.55 2.90
N SER A 96 4.91 -15.03 1.76
CA SER A 96 4.03 -14.38 0.79
C SER A 96 3.23 -15.40 -0.01
N LEU A 97 1.90 -15.26 -0.01
CA LEU A 97 0.99 -16.09 -0.79
C LEU A 97 1.12 -15.86 -2.29
N PHE A 98 1.42 -14.62 -2.68
CA PHE A 98 1.53 -14.19 -4.07
C PHE A 98 2.81 -13.40 -4.25
N LEU A 99 3.86 -14.06 -4.73
CA LEU A 99 5.20 -13.50 -4.87
C LEU A 99 5.37 -12.78 -6.20
N SER A 100 5.90 -11.56 -6.15
CA SER A 100 6.26 -10.84 -7.37
C SER A 100 7.63 -11.31 -7.87
N PRO A 101 7.91 -11.23 -9.18
CA PRO A 101 9.26 -11.42 -9.72
C PRO A 101 10.27 -10.50 -9.03
N GLU A 102 11.54 -10.84 -9.13
CA GLU A 102 12.61 -9.95 -8.68
C GLU A 102 13.07 -9.03 -9.83
N GLY A 103 13.75 -7.94 -9.47
CA GLY A 103 14.43 -7.08 -10.43
C GLY A 103 13.50 -6.10 -11.15
N GLY A 104 13.88 -5.69 -12.37
CA GLY A 104 13.11 -4.73 -13.18
C GLY A 104 11.67 -5.15 -13.50
N ASN A 105 11.33 -6.43 -13.33
CA ASN A 105 9.97 -6.94 -13.51
C ASN A 105 9.19 -7.10 -12.20
N CYS A 106 9.72 -6.67 -11.06
CA CYS A 106 9.07 -6.83 -9.76
C CYS A 106 7.72 -6.14 -9.65
N CYS A 107 7.61 -5.00 -10.31
CA CYS A 107 6.72 -3.95 -9.86
C CYS A 107 5.84 -3.51 -11.01
N SER A 108 4.54 -3.36 -10.73
CA SER A 108 3.60 -2.94 -11.75
C SER A 108 3.86 -1.49 -12.17
N ASN A 109 3.61 -1.18 -13.44
CA ASN A 109 3.57 0.22 -13.91
C ASN A 109 2.45 1.03 -13.24
N ARG A 110 1.53 0.34 -12.55
CA ARG A 110 0.45 0.91 -11.72
C ARG A 110 0.59 0.44 -10.27
N ALA A 111 1.83 0.38 -9.76
CA ALA A 111 2.08 0.13 -8.35
C ALA A 111 1.41 1.21 -7.48
N ILE A 112 0.91 0.80 -6.32
CA ILE A 112 0.11 1.62 -5.40
C ILE A 112 1.00 2.10 -4.25
N THR A 113 1.85 1.21 -3.71
CA THR A 113 2.70 1.52 -2.55
C THR A 113 4.09 0.92 -2.70
N PHE A 114 5.04 1.59 -2.03
CA PHE A 114 6.39 1.13 -1.73
C PHE A 114 6.73 1.60 -0.32
N HIS A 115 7.38 0.75 0.47
CA HIS A 115 7.71 1.07 1.86
C HIS A 115 9.05 1.77 2.00
N GLY A 116 9.22 2.57 3.07
CA GLY A 116 10.55 3.04 3.48
C GLY A 116 11.22 3.97 2.47
N ILE A 117 10.44 4.70 1.67
CA ILE A 117 10.95 5.79 0.84
C ILE A 117 11.15 7.00 1.75
N ASN A 118 12.32 7.64 1.68
CA ASN A 118 12.56 8.86 2.44
C ASN A 118 11.77 10.05 1.83
N PRO A 119 11.52 11.13 2.59
CA PRO A 119 10.72 12.25 2.09
C PRO A 119 11.26 12.86 0.80
N VAL A 120 12.58 13.03 0.67
CA VAL A 120 13.22 13.62 -0.52
C VAL A 120 12.90 12.81 -1.78
N ASP A 121 13.05 11.49 -1.69
CA ASP A 121 12.76 10.57 -2.77
C ASP A 121 11.26 10.52 -3.11
N MET A 122 10.38 10.67 -2.11
CA MET A 122 8.94 10.78 -2.38
C MET A 122 8.61 11.97 -3.28
N PHE A 123 9.18 13.15 -3.01
CA PHE A 123 8.97 14.34 -3.83
C PHE A 123 9.64 14.25 -5.20
N LEU A 124 10.83 13.66 -5.27
CA LEU A 124 11.47 13.35 -6.55
C LEU A 124 10.57 12.43 -7.39
N MET A 125 10.09 11.34 -6.81
CA MET A 125 9.19 10.42 -7.50
C MET A 125 7.87 11.10 -7.92
N GLU A 126 7.29 11.96 -7.09
CA GLU A 126 6.11 12.75 -7.48
C GLU A 126 6.42 13.64 -8.69
N TYR A 127 7.55 14.35 -8.67
CA TYR A 127 7.98 15.19 -9.79
C TYR A 127 8.15 14.37 -11.07
N LEU A 128 8.87 13.24 -11.01
CA LEU A 128 9.10 12.37 -12.16
C LEU A 128 7.80 11.74 -12.70
N VAL A 129 6.96 11.18 -11.82
CA VAL A 129 5.76 10.43 -12.21
C VAL A 129 4.60 11.34 -12.60
N GLN A 130 4.35 12.41 -11.84
CA GLN A 130 3.20 13.28 -12.08
C GLN A 130 3.54 14.47 -12.97
N ARG A 131 4.71 15.11 -12.81
CA ARG A 131 5.03 16.35 -13.53
C ARG A 131 5.68 16.09 -14.89
N LEU A 132 6.76 15.30 -14.94
CA LEU A 132 7.45 15.02 -16.20
C LEU A 132 6.61 14.16 -17.15
N ARG A 133 5.94 13.11 -16.64
CA ARG A 133 5.09 12.25 -17.46
C ARG A 133 3.94 13.02 -18.12
N ARG A 134 3.35 14.00 -17.41
CA ARG A 134 2.28 14.87 -17.97
C ARG A 134 2.79 15.85 -19.00
N ALA A 135 4.02 16.37 -18.86
CA ALA A 135 4.64 17.24 -19.86
C ALA A 135 4.83 16.53 -21.21
N GLY A 136 5.12 15.22 -21.20
CA GLY A 136 5.21 14.40 -22.42
C GLY A 136 3.86 13.95 -23.00
N THR A 137 2.78 13.97 -22.21
CA THR A 137 1.41 13.65 -22.67
C THR A 137 0.56 14.92 -22.71
N GLN A 138 0.85 15.84 -23.63
CA GLN A 138 -0.01 16.98 -23.98
C GLN A 138 -1.29 16.47 -24.67
N GLY A 139 -2.14 15.83 -23.86
CA GLY A 139 -3.45 15.28 -24.21
C GLY A 139 -4.37 15.37 -23.00
N ARG A 140 -4.74 16.61 -22.65
CA ARG A 140 -5.88 17.03 -21.80
C ARG A 140 -6.46 15.97 -20.84
N ARG A 141 -5.85 15.78 -19.66
CA ARG A 141 -6.61 15.41 -18.45
C ARG A 141 -6.10 16.23 -17.26
N ALA A 142 -6.94 17.15 -16.78
CA ALA A 142 -6.68 17.92 -15.58
C ALA A 142 -6.34 16.99 -14.40
N ALA A 143 -5.48 17.44 -13.49
CA ALA A 143 -5.23 16.71 -12.25
C ALA A 143 -6.55 16.54 -11.49
N PRO A 144 -6.86 15.35 -10.92
CA PRO A 144 -8.12 15.10 -10.22
C PRO A 144 -8.36 16.03 -9.03
N THR A 145 -7.30 16.66 -8.51
CA THR A 145 -7.33 17.51 -7.34
C THR A 145 -7.75 18.95 -7.62
N GLY A 146 -7.90 19.38 -8.87
CA GLY A 146 -8.32 20.75 -9.22
C GLY A 146 -7.32 21.85 -8.80
N ILE A 147 -6.22 21.52 -8.12
CA ILE A 147 -5.17 22.47 -7.72
C ILE A 147 -4.20 22.64 -8.90
N PRO A 148 -3.98 23.88 -9.39
CA PRO A 148 -2.94 24.17 -10.37
C PRO A 148 -1.56 23.77 -9.84
N LEU A 149 -0.79 23.00 -10.62
CA LEU A 149 0.51 22.44 -10.23
C LEU A 149 1.57 23.48 -9.80
N GLN A 150 1.40 24.75 -10.19
CA GLN A 150 2.27 25.86 -9.79
C GLN A 150 2.09 26.29 -8.33
N GLN A 151 1.04 25.86 -7.65
CA GLN A 151 0.72 26.28 -6.28
C GLN A 151 1.05 25.25 -5.19
N ILE A 152 1.57 24.06 -5.53
CA ILE A 152 2.02 23.10 -4.50
C ILE A 152 3.42 23.53 -4.07
N PRO A 153 3.60 24.19 -2.91
CA PRO A 153 4.92 24.58 -2.46
C PRO A 153 5.64 23.30 -2.06
N LEU A 154 6.72 22.97 -2.75
CA LEU A 154 7.74 22.03 -2.25
C LEU A 154 8.52 22.73 -1.13
N ASP A 155 7.82 23.22 -0.12
CA ASP A 155 8.43 23.92 0.99
C ASP A 155 9.02 22.89 1.96
N LEU A 156 10.34 22.89 2.04
CA LEU A 156 11.15 22.06 2.94
C LEU A 156 10.74 22.25 4.43
N ARG A 157 10.09 23.36 4.80
CA ARG A 157 9.57 23.56 6.16
C ARG A 157 8.25 22.81 6.41
N SER A 158 7.38 22.70 5.40
CA SER A 158 6.19 21.82 5.47
C SER A 158 6.58 20.34 5.48
N LEU A 159 7.74 20.01 4.88
CA LEU A 159 8.39 18.70 4.83
C LEU A 159 8.78 18.18 6.22
N MET A 160 9.48 19.00 7.01
CA MET A 160 9.96 18.64 8.34
C MET A 160 8.82 18.52 9.37
N ASN A 161 7.66 19.09 9.06
CA ASN A 161 6.46 19.07 9.91
C ASN A 161 5.49 17.93 9.54
N GLY A 162 5.86 17.00 8.65
CA GLY A 162 5.13 15.75 8.43
C GLY A 162 3.80 15.86 7.67
N LYS A 163 3.52 16.98 6.98
CA LYS A 163 2.30 17.14 6.19
C LYS A 163 2.48 16.53 4.79
N ALA A 164 2.38 15.21 4.69
CA ALA A 164 2.33 14.53 3.38
C ALA A 164 0.92 14.67 2.78
N PHE A 165 0.80 15.29 1.60
CA PHE A 165 -0.45 15.40 0.85
C PHE A 165 -0.75 14.06 0.13
N LEU A 166 -1.83 13.38 0.53
CA LEU A 166 -2.32 12.20 -0.17
C LEU A 166 -3.04 12.62 -1.46
N LEU A 167 -2.39 12.47 -2.61
CA LEU A 167 -3.05 12.57 -3.91
C LEU A 167 -3.93 11.32 -4.14
N GLY A 168 -5.24 11.49 -3.95
CA GLY A 168 -6.23 10.44 -4.19
C GLY A 168 -6.28 10.03 -5.66
N PHE A 169 -5.99 8.77 -5.96
CA PHE A 169 -6.31 8.15 -7.25
C PHE A 169 -7.80 7.78 -7.27
N LEU A 170 -8.61 8.51 -8.03
CA LEU A 170 -10.02 8.16 -8.27
C LEU A 170 -10.10 6.86 -9.10
N TYR A 171 -10.55 5.78 -8.47
CA TYR A 171 -10.95 4.55 -9.15
C TYR A 171 -12.41 4.69 -9.62
N SER A 172 -12.66 4.45 -10.90
CA SER A 172 -13.99 4.52 -11.52
C SER A 172 -14.93 3.47 -10.90
N ARG A 173 -16.14 3.90 -10.52
CA ARG A 173 -17.18 3.05 -9.95
C ARG A 173 -17.71 2.06 -10.99
N SER A 174 -17.42 0.78 -10.80
CA SER A 174 -18.39 -0.30 -10.99
C SER A 174 -17.83 -1.59 -10.35
N LEU A 175 -18.72 -2.32 -9.68
CA LEU A 175 -18.62 -3.68 -9.13
C LEU A 175 -18.52 -3.80 -7.60
N SER A 176 -19.63 -4.34 -7.08
CA SER A 176 -19.92 -4.82 -5.74
C SER A 176 -19.02 -6.00 -5.34
N THR A 177 -17.77 -5.74 -5.01
CA THR A 177 -16.89 -6.73 -4.38
C THR A 177 -16.10 -6.07 -3.27
N CYS A 178 -16.27 -6.55 -2.04
CA CYS A 178 -15.39 -6.23 -0.92
C CYS A 178 -14.00 -6.75 -1.23
N VAL A 179 -13.12 -5.88 -1.73
CA VAL A 179 -11.69 -6.18 -1.87
C VAL A 179 -11.00 -5.62 -0.63
N VAL A 180 -10.58 -6.51 0.26
CA VAL A 180 -9.56 -6.21 1.27
C VAL A 180 -8.22 -6.50 0.59
N SER A 181 -7.46 -5.46 0.24
CA SER A 181 -6.09 -5.56 -0.28
C SER A 181 -5.06 -5.23 0.79
#